data_AF-A0A966Z672-F1
#
_entry.id   AF-A0A966Z672-F1
#
_cell.length_a   1.000
_cell.length_b   1.000
_cell.length_c   1.000
_cell.angle_alpha   90.00
_cell.angle_beta   90.00
_cell.angle_gamma   90.00
#
_symmetry.space_group_name_H-M   'P 1'
#
loop_
_entity.id
_entity.type
_entity.pdbx_description
1 polymer ?
#
loop_
_entity_poly.entity_id
_entity_poly.type
_entity_poly.pdbx_seq_one_letter_code
_entity_poly.pdbx_strand_id
1 'polypeptide(L)'
;MNRLSALTVSLLCLVPLSALANSTGPPIQRTGAPVDGGVTCTACHRTFAVNSDPRGSVSIAAKPYVPGVMQTIQVTITHPEALRWGFQLTSRSTTDASKQVGSFAPNTVIRVRCQGGVDGPCVNGVQEFASHRSATVTTAVGSYTYSVDWTPPATNVGDIVLYAAGNAANNGAGNGGDYIFNTSATISPAACDFAVLPQLKAAVSAASYQGTISSNSLISLFGSGFQPTGITRGLYPADLAAGKVPTLLSCFVVEVNRKRAPLTYTRDGQVNAIVPSGTAAGNAEVRVVVNPNGRVPIYSAPITVTAADFAPGLFTVDGKKAVAQISGTSTLVTAAKAGDLVTLYATGLGDLTTKADAADIATGQNAAAGTVTVSLNGTPLAASDVLYVGSAPGMTAALYQINIRIPAGAKSGDAAVRLSIGTASSPDGITIPIL
;
A
#
# COMPACT_ATOMS: atom_id res chain seq x y z
N MET A 1 -17.75 -60.59 65.72
CA MET A 1 -17.17 -59.78 66.81
C MET A 1 -16.31 -58.70 66.17
N ASN A 2 -16.55 -57.44 66.56
CA ASN A 2 -15.78 -56.20 66.37
C ASN A 2 -15.48 -55.73 64.92
N ARG A 3 -16.02 -54.61 64.41
CA ARG A 3 -15.98 -53.18 64.82
C ARG A 3 -14.73 -52.42 64.33
N LEU A 4 -15.00 -51.34 63.58
CA LEU A 4 -14.27 -50.07 63.42
C LEU A 4 -12.89 -50.11 62.73
N SER A 5 -12.36 -49.07 62.06
CA SER A 5 -12.83 -47.81 61.46
C SER A 5 -11.58 -47.10 60.92
N ALA A 6 -11.72 -46.41 59.78
CA ALA A 6 -11.02 -45.18 59.36
C ALA A 6 -9.47 -45.11 59.33
N LEU A 7 -8.92 -44.77 58.16
CA LEU A 7 -8.47 -43.39 57.92
C LEU A 7 -8.30 -43.10 56.42
N THR A 8 -9.22 -42.31 55.88
CA THR A 8 -9.10 -41.61 54.60
C THR A 8 -8.09 -40.48 54.79
N VAL A 9 -6.95 -40.53 54.11
CA VAL A 9 -6.09 -39.36 53.90
C VAL A 9 -6.22 -39.00 52.43
N SER A 10 -7.03 -37.97 52.16
CA SER A 10 -7.08 -37.28 50.88
C SER A 10 -5.72 -36.62 50.64
N LEU A 11 -4.90 -37.25 49.78
CA LEU A 11 -3.75 -36.58 49.21
C LEU A 11 -4.24 -35.73 48.04
N LEU A 12 -4.47 -34.44 48.32
CA LEU A 12 -4.69 -33.40 47.33
C LEU A 12 -3.41 -33.32 46.46
N CYS A 13 -3.39 -34.06 45.36
CA CYS A 13 -2.33 -33.95 44.37
C CYS A 13 -2.57 -32.62 43.62
N LEU A 14 -1.92 -31.55 44.07
CA LEU A 14 -1.77 -30.34 43.28
C LEU A 14 -1.07 -30.74 41.98
N VAL A 15 -1.84 -30.86 40.91
CA VAL A 15 -1.30 -30.87 39.55
C VAL A 15 -0.67 -29.50 39.36
N PRO A 16 0.65 -29.38 39.13
CA PRO A 16 1.21 -28.10 38.75
C PRO A 16 0.55 -27.73 37.43
N LEU A 17 -0.12 -26.59 37.41
CA LEU A 17 -0.59 -25.94 36.20
C LEU A 17 0.66 -25.72 35.34
N SER A 18 0.90 -26.61 34.37
CA SER A 18 1.96 -26.45 33.38
C SER A 18 1.75 -25.11 32.70
N ALA A 19 2.49 -24.09 33.15
CA ALA A 19 2.54 -22.80 32.50
C ALA A 19 3.06 -23.05 31.09
N LEU A 20 2.16 -23.01 30.10
CA LEU A 20 2.50 -23.04 28.69
C LEU A 20 3.46 -21.87 28.43
N ALA A 21 4.76 -22.16 28.40
CA ALA A 21 5.75 -21.23 27.91
C ALA A 21 5.42 -21.00 26.43
N ASN A 22 4.84 -19.84 26.12
CA ASN A 22 4.44 -19.47 24.76
C ASN A 22 5.69 -19.21 23.92
N SER A 23 6.29 -20.29 23.44
CA SER A 23 7.31 -20.22 22.40
C SER A 23 6.75 -19.67 21.09
N THR A 24 5.43 -19.58 20.93
CA THR A 24 4.73 -19.10 19.72
C THR A 24 4.36 -17.61 19.74
N GLY A 25 5.18 -16.80 20.42
CA GLY A 25 4.97 -15.36 20.61
C GLY A 25 4.27 -15.04 21.94
N PRO A 26 4.61 -13.91 22.60
CA PRO A 26 4.01 -13.54 23.87
C PRO A 26 2.54 -13.10 23.71
N PRO A 27 1.75 -13.05 24.80
CA PRO A 27 0.51 -12.28 24.82
C PRO A 27 0.74 -10.84 24.34
N ILE A 28 -0.28 -10.19 23.79
CA ILE A 28 -0.20 -8.77 23.40
C ILE A 28 0.12 -7.87 24.61
N GLN A 29 0.55 -6.63 24.36
CA GLN A 29 0.81 -5.63 25.41
C GLN A 29 1.94 -6.05 26.39
N ARG A 30 3.06 -6.48 25.82
CA ARG A 30 4.29 -6.91 26.52
C ARG A 30 5.52 -6.15 26.07
N THR A 31 5.35 -5.04 25.37
CA THR A 31 6.44 -4.17 24.89
C THR A 31 6.98 -3.24 25.98
N GLY A 32 6.25 -3.06 27.09
CA GLY A 32 6.55 -2.03 28.09
C GLY A 32 6.05 -0.63 27.72
N ALA A 33 5.22 -0.50 26.68
CA ALA A 33 4.60 0.78 26.34
C ALA A 33 3.75 1.29 27.53
N PRO A 34 3.92 2.54 28.00
CA PRO A 34 3.17 3.06 29.14
C PRO A 34 1.65 3.04 28.95
N VAL A 35 1.18 3.30 27.72
CA VAL A 35 -0.24 3.25 27.34
C VAL A 35 -0.86 1.85 27.47
N ASP A 36 -0.01 0.81 27.41
CA ASP A 36 -0.39 -0.58 27.57
C ASP A 36 -0.14 -1.06 29.03
N GLY A 37 -0.10 -0.13 29.99
CA GLY A 37 0.15 -0.39 31.40
C GLY A 37 1.62 -0.61 31.77
N GLY A 38 2.56 -0.39 30.84
CA GLY A 38 4.00 -0.53 31.08
C GLY A 38 4.46 -1.98 31.28
N VAL A 39 3.61 -2.97 31.01
CA VAL A 39 3.91 -4.38 31.26
C VAL A 39 4.84 -4.93 30.18
N THR A 40 5.84 -5.70 30.59
CA THR A 40 6.77 -6.41 29.69
C THR A 40 6.62 -7.93 29.84
N CYS A 41 7.49 -8.68 29.18
CA CYS A 41 7.61 -10.13 29.34
C CYS A 41 7.89 -10.57 30.80
N THR A 42 8.27 -9.66 31.71
CA THR A 42 8.42 -9.96 33.14
C THR A 42 7.11 -10.39 33.82
N ALA A 43 5.95 -10.16 33.20
CA ALA A 43 4.68 -10.74 33.66
C ALA A 43 4.72 -12.27 33.77
N CYS A 44 5.54 -12.93 32.94
CA CYS A 44 5.75 -14.37 32.92
C CYS A 44 7.18 -14.79 33.28
N HIS A 45 8.20 -14.01 32.90
CA HIS A 45 9.62 -14.25 33.15
C HIS A 45 10.10 -13.43 34.35
N ARG A 46 9.92 -13.97 35.56
CA ARG A 46 9.95 -13.20 36.81
C ARG A 46 11.27 -13.28 37.58
N THR A 47 12.25 -14.03 37.08
CA THR A 47 13.52 -14.25 37.81
C THR A 47 14.28 -12.95 38.02
N PHE A 48 14.29 -12.08 37.02
CA PHE A 48 15.04 -10.83 37.05
C PHE A 48 14.13 -9.66 36.70
N ALA A 49 14.42 -8.49 37.28
CA ALA A 49 13.74 -7.25 36.89
C ALA A 49 14.07 -6.90 35.43
N VAL A 50 13.19 -6.12 34.77
CA VAL A 50 13.45 -5.65 33.40
C VAL A 50 14.72 -4.79 33.37
N ASN A 51 15.55 -4.95 32.34
CA ASN A 51 16.82 -4.24 32.15
C ASN A 51 17.81 -4.37 33.33
N SER A 52 17.78 -5.48 34.06
CA SER A 52 18.58 -5.64 35.28
C SER A 52 20.04 -6.09 35.04
N ASP A 53 20.34 -6.73 33.91
CA ASP A 53 21.71 -7.16 33.59
C ASP A 53 22.33 -6.23 32.55
N PRO A 54 23.38 -5.45 32.89
CA PRO A 54 24.00 -4.51 31.98
C PRO A 54 24.74 -5.15 30.80
N ARG A 55 24.94 -6.48 30.81
CA ARG A 55 25.58 -7.22 29.71
C ARG A 55 24.63 -7.46 28.53
N GLY A 56 23.33 -7.22 28.71
CA GLY A 56 22.34 -7.36 27.65
C GLY A 56 21.54 -6.10 27.37
N SER A 57 20.82 -6.13 26.26
CA SER A 57 20.00 -5.01 25.80
C SER A 57 18.99 -5.45 24.75
N VAL A 58 17.98 -4.63 24.51
CA VAL A 58 17.21 -4.62 23.26
C VAL A 58 17.35 -3.26 22.59
N SER A 59 17.56 -3.22 21.28
CA SER A 59 17.65 -2.00 20.48
C SER A 59 16.71 -2.05 19.28
N ILE A 60 16.20 -0.88 18.90
CA ILE A 60 15.37 -0.71 17.70
C ILE A 60 16.18 0.11 16.69
N ALA A 61 16.36 -0.42 15.48
CA ALA A 61 16.93 0.31 14.35
C ALA A 61 15.86 0.48 13.26
N ALA A 62 15.51 1.72 12.98
CA ALA A 62 14.56 2.10 11.95
C ALA A 62 15.00 3.42 11.30
N LYS A 63 14.80 3.54 9.99
CA LYS A 63 15.07 4.79 9.25
C LYS A 63 13.94 5.80 9.51
N PRO A 64 14.17 7.11 9.28
CA PRO A 64 13.07 8.06 9.13
C PRO A 64 12.04 7.53 8.13
N TYR A 65 10.75 7.63 8.47
CA TYR A 65 9.73 6.92 7.70
C TYR A 65 9.28 7.73 6.48
N VAL A 66 9.23 7.10 5.32
CA VAL A 66 8.56 7.71 4.16
C VAL A 66 7.08 7.30 4.19
N PRO A 67 6.12 8.25 4.29
CA PRO A 67 4.70 7.93 4.42
C PRO A 67 4.21 6.91 3.38
N GLY A 68 3.58 5.83 3.84
CA GLY A 68 3.08 4.68 3.06
C GLY A 68 4.11 3.83 2.30
N VAL A 69 5.42 4.07 2.44
CA VAL A 69 6.46 3.16 1.90
C VAL A 69 6.78 2.11 2.96
N MET A 70 6.53 0.84 2.64
CA MET A 70 6.97 -0.28 3.49
C MET A 70 8.48 -0.22 3.71
N GLN A 71 8.87 -0.36 4.97
CA GLN A 71 10.24 -0.29 5.44
C GLN A 71 10.49 -1.41 6.45
N THR A 72 11.75 -1.75 6.65
CA THR A 72 12.15 -2.77 7.63
C THR A 72 12.57 -2.09 8.93
N ILE A 73 11.98 -2.53 10.03
CA ILE A 73 12.41 -2.24 11.40
C ILE A 73 13.22 -3.44 11.88
N GLN A 74 14.41 -3.19 12.43
CA GLN A 74 15.21 -4.23 13.07
C GLN A 74 15.12 -4.12 14.59
N VAL A 75 14.78 -5.24 15.23
CA VAL A 75 14.80 -5.38 16.69
C VAL A 75 15.90 -6.36 17.05
N THR A 76 16.96 -5.85 17.67
CA THR A 76 18.14 -6.63 18.06
C THR A 76 18.14 -6.84 19.57
N ILE A 77 18.30 -8.08 19.99
CA ILE A 77 18.43 -8.46 21.40
C ILE A 77 19.85 -8.99 21.56
N THR A 78 20.55 -8.52 22.60
CA THR A 78 21.94 -8.88 22.88
C THR A 78 22.01 -9.40 24.31
N HIS A 79 22.68 -10.53 24.52
CA HIS A 79 23.08 -11.02 25.83
C HIS A 79 24.12 -12.14 25.62
N PRO A 80 25.26 -12.14 26.35
CA PRO A 80 26.36 -13.07 26.10
C PRO A 80 26.02 -14.54 26.37
N GLU A 81 25.04 -14.80 27.23
CA GLU A 81 24.69 -16.17 27.68
C GLU A 81 23.35 -16.67 27.13
N ALA A 82 22.64 -15.86 26.33
CA ALA A 82 21.33 -16.26 25.82
C ALA A 82 21.46 -17.23 24.64
N LEU A 83 20.57 -18.23 24.64
CA LEU A 83 20.53 -19.31 23.67
C LEU A 83 19.20 -19.33 22.89
N ARG A 84 18.22 -18.58 23.37
CA ARG A 84 16.90 -18.46 22.76
C ARG A 84 16.38 -17.04 22.83
N TRP A 85 15.72 -16.61 21.76
CA TRP A 85 15.35 -15.22 21.56
C TRP A 85 13.85 -15.09 21.32
N GLY A 86 13.27 -14.04 21.87
CA GLY A 86 11.89 -13.66 21.60
C GLY A 86 11.71 -12.16 21.75
N PHE A 87 10.76 -11.58 21.04
CA PHE A 87 10.46 -10.17 21.11
C PHE A 87 8.96 -9.87 20.96
N GLN A 88 8.58 -8.64 21.32
CA GLN A 88 7.36 -8.00 20.84
C GLN A 88 7.65 -6.52 20.50
N LEU A 89 6.99 -5.98 19.48
CA LEU A 89 7.10 -4.61 18.97
C LEU A 89 5.70 -4.03 18.75
N THR A 90 5.52 -2.74 19.01
CA THR A 90 4.32 -1.97 18.64
C THR A 90 4.69 -0.54 18.22
N SER A 91 3.84 0.12 17.45
CA SER A 91 4.03 1.49 16.94
C SER A 91 2.85 2.40 17.33
N ARG A 92 3.16 3.57 17.93
CA ARG A 92 2.16 4.53 18.43
C ARG A 92 2.44 5.95 17.95
N SER A 93 1.39 6.75 17.87
CA SER A 93 1.54 8.20 17.68
C SER A 93 2.21 8.82 18.91
N THR A 94 3.10 9.80 18.71
CA THR A 94 3.67 10.60 19.81
C THR A 94 2.68 11.61 20.38
N THR A 95 1.68 12.03 19.59
CA THR A 95 0.64 12.98 20.02
C THR A 95 -0.53 12.33 20.75
N ASP A 96 -0.74 11.03 20.52
CA ASP A 96 -1.74 10.22 21.20
C ASP A 96 -1.29 8.75 21.19
N ALA A 97 -0.62 8.34 22.25
CA ALA A 97 -0.04 7.00 22.34
C ALA A 97 -1.08 5.87 22.34
N SER A 98 -2.38 6.16 22.47
CA SER A 98 -3.43 5.14 22.36
C SER A 98 -3.67 4.69 20.92
N LYS A 99 -3.28 5.51 19.93
CA LYS A 99 -3.51 5.25 18.51
C LYS A 99 -2.41 4.41 17.88
N GLN A 100 -2.82 3.37 17.16
CA GLN A 100 -1.97 2.63 16.24
C GLN A 100 -1.52 3.55 15.09
N VAL A 101 -0.25 3.44 14.70
CA VAL A 101 0.28 4.13 13.51
C VAL A 101 1.10 3.17 12.65
N GLY A 102 0.76 3.11 11.37
CA GLY A 102 1.29 2.13 10.44
C GLY A 102 0.83 0.70 10.75
N SER A 103 1.21 -0.23 9.89
CA SER A 103 0.83 -1.64 9.98
C SER A 103 2.03 -2.55 9.78
N PHE A 104 2.11 -3.61 10.58
CA PHE A 104 3.14 -4.64 10.47
C PHE A 104 2.69 -5.75 9.51
N ALA A 105 3.61 -6.28 8.73
CA ALA A 105 3.34 -7.43 7.87
C ALA A 105 3.87 -8.73 8.51
N PRO A 106 3.04 -9.78 8.65
CA PRO A 106 3.51 -11.08 9.08
C PRO A 106 4.35 -11.75 7.97
N ASN A 107 5.33 -12.56 8.35
CA ASN A 107 6.11 -13.40 7.43
C ASN A 107 6.37 -14.78 8.07
N THR A 108 7.30 -15.57 7.57
CA THR A 108 7.59 -16.92 8.12
C THR A 108 8.20 -16.90 9.54
N VAL A 109 8.76 -15.76 9.97
CA VAL A 109 9.36 -15.56 11.30
C VAL A 109 8.48 -14.67 12.18
N ILE A 110 7.78 -13.70 11.59
CA ILE A 110 7.02 -12.66 12.28
C ILE A 110 5.53 -12.99 12.31
N ARG A 111 4.93 -12.85 13.49
CA ARG A 111 3.49 -12.92 13.78
C ARG A 111 3.00 -11.53 14.15
N VAL A 112 1.83 -11.14 13.65
CA VAL A 112 1.16 -9.89 14.04
C VAL A 112 -0.16 -10.25 14.71
N ARG A 113 -0.37 -9.76 15.94
CA ARG A 113 -1.63 -9.91 16.69
C ARG A 113 -2.29 -8.55 16.89
N CYS A 114 -3.60 -8.50 16.76
CA CYS A 114 -4.41 -7.31 16.97
C CYS A 114 -4.78 -7.16 18.45
N GLN A 115 -5.24 -5.96 18.83
CA GLN A 115 -5.98 -5.77 20.06
C GLN A 115 -7.15 -6.78 20.12
N GLY A 116 -7.32 -7.45 21.26
CA GLY A 116 -8.23 -8.61 21.41
C GLY A 116 -7.56 -9.97 21.19
N GLY A 117 -6.30 -10.00 20.76
CA GLY A 117 -5.48 -11.20 20.71
C GLY A 117 -5.71 -12.11 19.50
N VAL A 118 -6.39 -11.65 18.47
CA VAL A 118 -6.53 -12.41 17.20
C VAL A 118 -5.33 -12.16 16.28
N ASP A 119 -5.04 -13.10 15.39
CA ASP A 119 -4.03 -12.88 14.35
C ASP A 119 -4.54 -11.88 13.32
N GLY A 120 -3.62 -11.07 12.80
CA GLY A 120 -3.92 -10.10 11.76
C GLY A 120 -4.37 -10.75 10.43
N PRO A 121 -4.81 -9.94 9.45
CA PRO A 121 -4.66 -8.48 9.38
C PRO A 121 -5.58 -7.73 10.36
N CYS A 122 -5.04 -6.68 10.97
CA CYS A 122 -5.79 -5.83 11.89
C CYS A 122 -6.57 -4.78 11.11
N VAL A 123 -7.87 -4.67 11.39
CA VAL A 123 -8.78 -3.75 10.71
C VAL A 123 -9.17 -2.58 11.62
N ASN A 124 -9.64 -1.49 11.03
CA ASN A 124 -10.15 -0.31 11.76
C ASN A 124 -9.14 0.39 12.69
N GLY A 125 -7.84 0.25 12.42
CA GLY A 125 -6.79 0.96 13.17
C GLY A 125 -6.63 0.50 14.62
N VAL A 126 -7.05 -0.72 14.95
CA VAL A 126 -6.79 -1.33 16.27
C VAL A 126 -5.29 -1.53 16.49
N GLN A 127 -4.83 -1.55 17.75
CA GLN A 127 -3.42 -1.72 18.06
C GLN A 127 -2.87 -3.05 17.51
N GLU A 128 -1.66 -2.98 16.94
CA GLU A 128 -0.94 -4.13 16.41
C GLU A 128 0.29 -4.45 17.26
N PHE A 129 0.56 -5.75 17.42
CA PHE A 129 1.71 -6.26 18.16
C PHE A 129 2.45 -7.28 17.28
N ALA A 130 3.58 -6.87 16.70
CA ALA A 130 4.47 -7.76 15.98
C ALA A 130 5.34 -8.54 16.97
N SER A 131 5.54 -9.83 16.74
CA SER A 131 6.34 -10.71 17.59
C SER A 131 6.85 -11.90 16.78
N HIS A 132 7.63 -12.77 17.42
CA HIS A 132 8.10 -14.00 16.81
C HIS A 132 6.97 -15.05 16.71
N ARG A 133 6.93 -15.79 15.59
CA ARG A 133 6.07 -16.99 15.45
C ARG A 133 6.57 -18.15 16.28
N SER A 134 7.88 -18.25 16.44
CA SER A 134 8.56 -19.28 17.22
C SER A 134 9.84 -18.69 17.77
N ALA A 135 10.05 -18.83 19.08
CA ALA A 135 11.21 -18.27 19.75
C ALA A 135 12.47 -18.93 19.19
N THR A 136 13.37 -18.10 18.66
CA THR A 136 14.48 -18.55 17.83
C THR A 136 15.59 -19.11 18.69
N VAL A 137 16.07 -20.32 18.40
CA VAL A 137 17.23 -20.92 19.06
C VAL A 137 18.43 -20.75 18.14
N THR A 138 19.55 -20.24 18.67
CA THR A 138 20.78 -20.06 17.89
C THR A 138 21.93 -20.84 18.50
N THR A 139 22.85 -21.32 17.65
CA THR A 139 24.12 -21.92 18.09
C THR A 139 25.20 -20.87 18.35
N ALA A 140 25.10 -19.71 17.69
CA ALA A 140 25.90 -18.53 18.00
C ALA A 140 25.26 -17.77 19.18
N VAL A 141 26.07 -17.54 20.22
CA VAL A 141 25.70 -16.71 21.39
C VAL A 141 25.95 -15.23 21.11
N GLY A 142 25.32 -14.36 21.89
CA GLY A 142 25.64 -12.94 21.92
C GLY A 142 24.53 -12.03 21.41
N SER A 143 23.86 -12.34 20.29
CA SER A 143 22.72 -11.53 19.82
C SER A 143 21.83 -12.23 18.79
N TYR A 144 20.61 -11.73 18.63
CA TYR A 144 19.72 -12.07 17.52
C TYR A 144 18.92 -10.84 17.04
N THR A 145 18.72 -10.73 15.73
CA THR A 145 17.98 -9.63 15.11
C THR A 145 16.75 -10.11 14.37
N TYR A 146 15.58 -9.59 14.75
CA TYR A 146 14.33 -9.75 14.01
C TYR A 146 14.18 -8.62 13.00
N SER A 147 13.94 -8.96 11.73
CA SER A 147 13.54 -8.01 10.69
C SER A 147 12.02 -8.01 10.56
N VAL A 148 11.40 -6.87 10.84
CA VAL A 148 9.95 -6.67 10.83
C VAL A 148 9.59 -5.71 9.71
N ASP A 149 8.79 -6.19 8.76
CA ASP A 149 8.25 -5.33 7.71
C ASP A 149 7.12 -4.47 8.28
N TRP A 150 7.20 -3.17 8.07
CA TRP A 150 6.28 -2.17 8.61
C TRP A 150 6.00 -1.09 7.57
N THR A 151 4.72 -0.81 7.35
CA THR A 151 4.26 0.26 6.47
C THR A 151 3.76 1.42 7.33
N PRO A 152 4.42 2.60 7.31
CA PRO A 152 3.93 3.79 8.01
C PRO A 152 2.58 4.25 7.45
N PRO A 153 1.86 5.13 8.16
CA PRO A 153 0.71 5.81 7.59
C PRO A 153 1.06 6.47 6.27
N ALA A 154 0.08 6.53 5.37
CA ALA A 154 0.22 7.17 4.07
C ALA A 154 0.56 8.66 4.09
N THR A 155 0.09 9.34 5.12
CA THR A 155 0.34 10.75 5.33
C THR A 155 1.40 10.92 6.41
N ASN A 156 2.07 12.06 6.38
CA ASN A 156 2.94 12.45 7.48
C ASN A 156 2.08 12.68 8.73
N VAL A 157 2.28 11.86 9.76
CA VAL A 157 1.55 11.93 11.04
C VAL A 157 2.42 12.54 12.16
N GLY A 158 3.56 13.12 11.80
CA GLY A 158 4.58 13.57 12.75
C GLY A 158 5.39 12.42 13.31
N ASP A 159 6.00 12.61 14.46
CA ASP A 159 6.85 11.60 15.07
C ASP A 159 6.04 10.38 15.53
N ILE A 160 6.61 9.19 15.34
CA ILE A 160 6.07 7.90 15.73
C ILE A 160 6.99 7.29 16.78
N VAL A 161 6.43 6.75 17.85
CA VAL A 161 7.20 6.01 18.87
C VAL A 161 7.00 4.50 18.70
N LEU A 162 8.12 3.80 18.63
CA LEU A 162 8.21 2.35 18.62
C LEU A 162 8.55 1.87 20.03
N TYR A 163 7.82 0.89 20.54
CA TYR A 163 8.13 0.23 21.82
C TYR A 163 8.44 -1.23 21.57
N ALA A 164 9.56 -1.72 22.10
CA ALA A 164 9.95 -3.12 21.99
C ALA A 164 10.37 -3.70 23.33
N ALA A 165 10.04 -4.97 23.54
CA ALA A 165 10.64 -5.80 24.57
C ALA A 165 11.29 -7.04 23.96
N GLY A 166 12.44 -7.43 24.48
CA GLY A 166 13.19 -8.62 24.12
C GLY A 166 13.32 -9.58 25.30
N ASN A 167 13.24 -10.88 25.02
CA ASN A 167 13.58 -11.96 25.94
C ASN A 167 14.89 -12.60 25.46
N ALA A 168 15.91 -12.51 26.30
CA ALA A 168 17.18 -13.21 26.17
C ALA A 168 17.13 -14.44 27.09
N ALA A 169 16.69 -15.56 26.53
CA ALA A 169 16.35 -16.75 27.29
C ALA A 169 17.51 -17.76 27.35
N ASN A 170 17.57 -18.49 28.45
CA ASN A 170 18.57 -19.54 28.70
C ASN A 170 18.26 -20.88 28.01
N ASN A 171 17.19 -20.93 27.21
CA ASN A 171 16.65 -22.13 26.55
C ASN A 171 16.19 -23.25 27.52
N GLY A 172 15.83 -22.89 28.75
CA GLY A 172 15.19 -23.79 29.71
C GLY A 172 13.74 -24.15 29.36
N ALA A 173 13.19 -25.15 30.05
CA ALA A 173 11.82 -25.64 29.83
C ALA A 173 10.71 -24.76 30.46
N GLY A 174 11.05 -23.66 31.12
CA GLY A 174 10.11 -22.77 31.80
C GLY A 174 10.56 -21.31 31.74
N ASN A 175 9.89 -20.43 32.48
CA ASN A 175 10.11 -18.98 32.39
C ASN A 175 11.23 -18.45 33.31
N GLY A 176 12.04 -19.35 33.87
CA GLY A 176 13.04 -19.04 34.87
C GLY A 176 14.44 -18.86 34.28
N GLY A 177 15.19 -17.87 34.79
CA GLY A 177 16.56 -17.60 34.35
C GLY A 177 16.67 -16.83 33.04
N ASP A 178 15.57 -16.22 32.60
CA ASP A 178 15.49 -15.42 31.38
C ASP A 178 15.62 -13.92 31.69
N TYR A 179 16.38 -13.21 30.88
CA TYR A 179 16.58 -11.76 31.01
C TYR A 179 15.67 -11.00 30.06
N ILE A 180 14.85 -10.09 30.62
CA ILE A 180 13.94 -9.25 29.84
C ILE A 180 14.51 -7.86 29.71
N PHE A 181 14.53 -7.36 28.47
CA PHE A 181 14.93 -6.00 28.14
C PHE A 181 13.78 -5.26 27.46
N ASN A 182 13.68 -3.95 27.64
CA ASN A 182 12.77 -3.12 26.84
C ASN A 182 13.43 -1.79 26.46
N THR A 183 12.95 -1.23 25.36
CA THR A 183 13.37 0.08 24.87
C THR A 183 12.24 0.74 24.09
N SER A 184 12.36 2.04 23.88
CA SER A 184 11.61 2.75 22.86
C SER A 184 12.55 3.48 21.90
N ALA A 185 12.03 3.80 20.72
CA ALA A 185 12.69 4.66 19.75
C ALA A 185 11.66 5.54 19.05
N THR A 186 11.98 6.82 18.89
CA THR A 186 11.16 7.74 18.10
C THR A 186 11.71 7.81 16.69
N ILE A 187 10.85 7.65 15.69
CA ILE A 187 11.15 7.86 14.28
C ILE A 187 10.34 9.04 13.74
N SER A 188 11.02 9.93 13.04
CA SER A 188 10.42 11.08 12.37
C SER A 188 10.11 10.75 10.92
N PRO A 189 9.19 11.48 10.26
CA PRO A 189 9.03 11.39 8.82
C PRO A 189 10.38 11.70 8.14
N ALA A 190 10.69 10.96 7.08
CA ALA A 190 11.80 11.29 6.20
C ALA A 190 11.57 12.71 5.67
N ALA A 191 12.56 13.58 5.88
CA ALA A 191 12.51 14.92 5.34
C ALA A 191 12.50 14.85 3.82
N CYS A 192 11.67 15.68 3.19
CA CYS A 192 11.73 15.88 1.76
C CYS A 192 12.95 16.76 1.47
N ASP A 193 14.12 16.10 1.32
CA ASP A 193 15.43 16.75 1.14
C ASP A 193 16.04 16.37 -0.22
N PHE A 194 15.23 16.42 -1.27
CA PHE A 194 15.72 16.27 -2.62
C PHE A 194 16.70 17.40 -2.95
N ALA A 195 17.94 17.06 -3.29
CA ALA A 195 18.96 18.02 -3.71
C ALA A 195 19.07 18.16 -5.23
N VAL A 196 18.42 17.27 -5.99
CA VAL A 196 18.47 17.24 -7.45
C VAL A 196 17.31 18.03 -8.04
N LEU A 197 17.62 18.93 -8.97
CA LEU A 197 16.61 19.64 -9.76
C LEU A 197 15.90 18.66 -10.71
N PRO A 198 14.58 18.42 -10.57
CA PRO A 198 13.85 17.54 -11.49
C PRO A 198 13.86 18.10 -12.92
N GLN A 199 14.10 17.22 -13.89
CA GLN A 199 14.04 17.55 -15.31
C GLN A 199 12.82 16.88 -15.93
N LEU A 200 11.80 17.67 -16.23
CA LEU A 200 10.60 17.20 -16.92
C LEU A 200 10.81 17.27 -18.44
N LYS A 201 10.67 16.14 -19.13
CA LYS A 201 10.88 16.03 -20.58
C LYS A 201 9.58 15.87 -21.36
N ALA A 202 8.62 15.13 -20.81
CA ALA A 202 7.35 14.89 -21.48
C ALA A 202 6.23 14.69 -20.46
N ALA A 203 5.02 15.08 -20.83
CA ALA A 203 3.78 14.68 -20.19
C ALA A 203 2.84 14.20 -21.30
N VAL A 204 2.35 12.97 -21.18
CA VAL A 204 1.58 12.28 -22.22
C VAL A 204 0.41 11.54 -21.57
N SER A 205 -0.60 11.20 -22.35
CA SER A 205 -1.64 10.26 -21.91
C SER A 205 -1.03 8.97 -21.40
N ALA A 206 -1.45 8.50 -20.22
CA ALA A 206 -0.95 7.26 -19.62
C ALA A 206 -1.38 6.02 -20.41
N ALA A 207 -2.41 6.15 -21.26
CA ALA A 207 -2.93 5.06 -22.08
C ALA A 207 -2.27 5.05 -23.48
N SER A 208 -2.28 6.19 -24.18
CA SER A 208 -1.83 6.27 -25.58
C SER A 208 -0.40 6.75 -25.76
N TYR A 209 0.24 7.30 -24.73
CA TYR A 209 1.53 7.99 -24.79
C TYR A 209 1.58 9.16 -25.80
N GLN A 210 0.43 9.67 -26.23
CA GLN A 210 0.34 10.89 -27.05
C GLN A 210 0.38 12.16 -26.19
N GLY A 211 0.86 13.26 -26.76
CA GLY A 211 1.06 14.54 -26.06
C GLY A 211 -0.21 15.33 -25.74
N THR A 212 -1.38 14.91 -26.24
CA THR A 212 -2.66 15.53 -25.89
C THR A 212 -3.21 14.94 -24.60
N ILE A 213 -3.62 15.81 -23.68
CA ILE A 213 -4.25 15.45 -22.40
C ILE A 213 -5.67 16.03 -22.33
N SER A 214 -6.49 15.57 -21.39
CA SER A 214 -7.81 16.16 -21.12
C SER A 214 -8.08 16.29 -19.62
N SER A 215 -9.05 17.11 -19.24
CA SER A 215 -9.56 17.15 -17.86
C SER A 215 -9.90 15.72 -17.39
N ASN A 216 -9.57 15.40 -16.13
CA ASN A 216 -9.80 14.08 -15.52
C ASN A 216 -9.16 12.89 -16.27
N SER A 217 -8.12 13.10 -17.07
CA SER A 217 -7.38 12.00 -17.73
C SER A 217 -6.16 11.54 -16.91
N LEU A 218 -5.81 10.27 -17.04
CA LEU A 218 -4.56 9.71 -16.53
C LEU A 218 -3.41 10.09 -17.46
N ILE A 219 -2.34 10.63 -16.89
CA ILE A 219 -1.12 11.04 -17.61
C ILE A 219 0.13 10.41 -17.01
N SER A 220 1.12 10.19 -17.86
CA SER A 220 2.48 9.81 -17.48
C SER A 220 3.44 10.93 -17.82
N LEU A 221 4.26 11.31 -16.84
CA LEU A 221 5.32 12.29 -16.97
C LEU A 221 6.66 11.54 -17.01
N PHE A 222 7.52 11.89 -17.95
CA PHE A 222 8.84 11.29 -18.12
C PHE A 222 9.95 12.32 -17.95
N GLY A 223 11.05 11.91 -17.33
CA GLY A 223 12.13 12.81 -16.98
C GLY A 223 13.22 12.15 -16.14
N SER A 224 13.81 12.92 -15.23
CA SER A 224 14.82 12.45 -14.27
C SER A 224 14.76 13.27 -12.99
N GLY A 225 15.19 12.69 -11.86
CA GLY A 225 15.17 13.37 -10.57
C GLY A 225 13.79 13.39 -9.91
N PHE A 226 12.89 12.48 -10.30
CA PHE A 226 11.54 12.37 -9.75
C PHE A 226 11.41 11.35 -8.60
N GLN A 227 12.50 10.75 -8.13
CA GLN A 227 12.59 9.85 -6.96
C GLN A 227 14.06 9.39 -6.86
N PRO A 228 14.66 9.16 -5.68
CA PRO A 228 15.89 8.40 -5.54
C PRO A 228 15.90 7.13 -6.39
N THR A 229 17.03 6.90 -7.06
CA THR A 229 17.24 5.72 -7.90
C THR A 229 16.99 4.44 -7.10
N GLY A 230 16.28 3.49 -7.71
CA GLY A 230 15.92 2.20 -7.08
C GLY A 230 14.64 2.24 -6.24
N ILE A 231 14.05 3.41 -5.98
CA ILE A 231 12.77 3.52 -5.29
C ILE A 231 11.65 3.64 -6.32
N THR A 232 10.62 2.81 -6.15
CA THR A 232 9.36 2.87 -6.88
C THR A 232 8.22 2.89 -5.86
N ARG A 233 7.21 3.72 -6.11
CA ARG A 233 6.07 3.86 -5.21
C ARG A 233 4.78 3.99 -6.00
N GLY A 234 3.92 2.99 -5.89
CA GLY A 234 2.53 3.06 -6.32
C GLY A 234 1.60 3.61 -5.23
N LEU A 235 0.36 3.89 -5.62
CA LEU A 235 -0.73 4.22 -4.71
C LEU A 235 -1.22 2.97 -3.97
N TYR A 236 -1.33 3.03 -2.65
CA TYR A 236 -1.90 1.97 -1.81
C TYR A 236 -3.21 2.43 -1.16
N PRO A 237 -4.08 1.51 -0.68
CA PRO A 237 -5.34 1.90 -0.02
C PRO A 237 -5.15 2.85 1.17
N ALA A 238 -4.04 2.72 1.91
CA ALA A 238 -3.71 3.62 3.01
C ALA A 238 -3.52 5.07 2.53
N ASP A 239 -3.09 5.28 1.27
CA ASP A 239 -2.81 6.59 0.66
C ASP A 239 -4.05 7.44 0.41
N LEU A 240 -5.23 6.82 0.48
CA LEU A 240 -6.49 7.49 0.27
C LEU A 240 -6.93 8.21 1.55
N ALA A 241 -7.16 9.51 1.46
CA ALA A 241 -7.77 10.29 2.52
C ALA A 241 -9.19 10.66 2.12
N ALA A 242 -10.19 10.26 2.92
CA ALA A 242 -11.61 10.50 2.63
C ALA A 242 -12.04 10.06 1.21
N GLY A 243 -11.52 8.91 0.73
CA GLY A 243 -11.84 8.38 -0.60
C GLY A 243 -11.19 9.13 -1.76
N LYS A 244 -10.18 9.97 -1.50
CA LYS A 244 -9.47 10.75 -2.53
C LYS A 244 -8.02 10.32 -2.69
N VAL A 245 -7.57 10.25 -3.94
CA VAL A 245 -6.17 10.08 -4.37
C VAL A 245 -5.36 11.30 -3.90
N PRO A 246 -4.18 11.10 -3.29
CA PRO A 246 -3.39 12.20 -2.75
C PRO A 246 -2.78 13.05 -3.87
N THR A 247 -2.66 14.34 -3.62
CA THR A 247 -1.91 15.28 -4.49
C THR A 247 -0.44 15.40 -4.13
N LEU A 248 -0.01 14.68 -3.09
CA LEU A 248 1.37 14.55 -2.63
C LEU A 248 1.67 13.07 -2.44
N LEU A 249 2.64 12.53 -3.18
CA LEU A 249 3.08 11.15 -3.04
C LEU A 249 4.60 11.12 -3.02
N SER A 250 5.18 10.55 -1.97
CA SER A 250 6.64 10.41 -1.81
C SER A 250 7.45 11.71 -1.97
N CYS A 251 6.95 12.85 -1.46
CA CYS A 251 7.55 14.19 -1.62
C CYS A 251 7.46 14.78 -3.04
N PHE A 252 6.60 14.24 -3.90
CA PHE A 252 6.32 14.77 -5.22
C PHE A 252 4.96 15.42 -5.29
N VAL A 253 4.90 16.51 -6.03
CA VAL A 253 3.67 17.13 -6.53
C VAL A 253 3.84 17.28 -8.04
N VAL A 254 2.79 16.99 -8.79
CA VAL A 254 2.67 17.44 -10.18
C VAL A 254 1.69 18.60 -10.19
N GLU A 255 1.99 19.64 -10.95
CA GLU A 255 1.05 20.72 -11.19
C GLU A 255 0.72 20.83 -12.67
N VAL A 256 -0.57 21.01 -12.96
CA VAL A 256 -1.09 21.37 -14.29
C VAL A 256 -1.78 22.72 -14.14
N ASN A 257 -1.35 23.73 -14.87
CA ASN A 257 -1.82 25.11 -14.74
C ASN A 257 -1.82 25.59 -13.28
N ARG A 258 -0.73 25.30 -12.54
CA ARG A 258 -0.53 25.62 -11.11
C ARG A 258 -1.52 24.96 -10.15
N LYS A 259 -2.35 24.00 -10.61
CA LYS A 259 -3.21 23.17 -9.75
C LYS A 259 -2.53 21.83 -9.50
N ARG A 260 -2.48 21.40 -8.23
CA ARG A 260 -1.91 20.09 -7.87
C ARG A 260 -2.74 18.94 -8.45
N ALA A 261 -2.08 18.06 -9.17
CA ALA A 261 -2.64 16.85 -9.75
C ALA A 261 -2.59 15.71 -8.71
N PRO A 262 -3.64 14.87 -8.62
CA PRO A 262 -3.57 13.62 -7.89
C PRO A 262 -2.52 12.68 -8.49
N LEU A 263 -1.83 11.91 -7.65
CA LEU A 263 -0.69 11.07 -8.03
C LEU A 263 -0.99 9.59 -7.79
N THR A 264 -0.67 8.75 -8.76
CA THR A 264 -0.91 7.29 -8.70
C THR A 264 0.37 6.47 -8.67
N TYR A 265 1.50 7.07 -9.07
CA TYR A 265 2.79 6.37 -9.17
C TYR A 265 3.98 7.33 -9.22
N THR A 266 5.10 6.97 -8.60
CA THR A 266 6.38 7.68 -8.69
C THR A 266 7.57 6.72 -8.77
N ARG A 267 8.55 7.04 -9.61
CA ARG A 267 9.92 6.51 -9.67
C ARG A 267 10.82 7.56 -10.31
N ASP A 268 12.13 7.35 -10.32
CA ASP A 268 13.12 8.37 -10.73
C ASP A 268 12.83 9.00 -12.10
N GLY A 269 12.51 8.17 -13.10
CA GLY A 269 12.25 8.62 -14.47
C GLY A 269 10.77 8.77 -14.84
N GLN A 270 9.82 8.50 -13.93
CA GLN A 270 8.41 8.53 -14.26
C GLN A 270 7.50 8.86 -13.07
N VAL A 271 6.52 9.73 -13.31
CA VAL A 271 5.41 10.00 -12.39
C VAL A 271 4.11 9.80 -13.15
N ASN A 272 3.13 9.12 -12.55
CA ASN A 272 1.78 9.09 -13.11
C ASN A 272 0.85 9.94 -12.25
N ALA A 273 0.02 10.72 -12.93
CA ALA A 273 -0.87 11.69 -12.31
C ALA A 273 -2.24 11.70 -13.00
N ILE A 274 -3.20 12.39 -12.39
CA ILE A 274 -4.51 12.67 -12.97
C ILE A 274 -4.59 14.17 -13.27
N VAL A 275 -4.96 14.54 -14.49
CA VAL A 275 -5.15 15.94 -14.86
C VAL A 275 -6.25 16.56 -14.00
N PRO A 276 -5.99 17.70 -13.31
CA PRO A 276 -6.97 18.36 -12.47
C PRO A 276 -8.28 18.66 -13.20
N SER A 277 -9.40 18.50 -12.49
CA SER A 277 -10.73 18.78 -13.03
C SER A 277 -10.88 20.22 -13.47
N GLY A 278 -11.58 20.42 -14.59
CA GLY A 278 -11.79 21.74 -15.18
C GLY A 278 -10.53 22.34 -15.81
N THR A 279 -9.54 21.51 -16.17
CA THR A 279 -8.46 21.94 -17.06
C THR A 279 -9.05 22.23 -18.44
N ALA A 280 -9.04 23.51 -18.85
CA ALA A 280 -9.63 23.96 -20.11
C ALA A 280 -8.82 23.51 -21.33
N ALA A 281 -9.49 23.38 -22.47
CA ALA A 281 -8.82 23.15 -23.75
C ALA A 281 -7.87 24.31 -24.10
N GLY A 282 -6.76 23.98 -24.76
CA GLY A 282 -5.70 24.92 -25.12
C GLY A 282 -4.34 24.49 -24.56
N ASN A 283 -3.45 25.45 -24.32
CA ASN A 283 -2.14 25.17 -23.76
C ASN A 283 -2.26 24.93 -22.24
N ALA A 284 -1.66 23.84 -21.77
CA ALA A 284 -1.53 23.52 -20.36
C ALA A 284 -0.06 23.46 -19.95
N GLU A 285 0.30 24.22 -18.92
CA GLU A 285 1.63 24.20 -18.32
C GLU A 285 1.72 23.05 -17.31
N VAL A 286 2.71 22.17 -17.45
CA VAL A 286 2.95 21.04 -16.55
C VAL A 286 4.32 21.17 -15.90
N ARG A 287 4.39 20.98 -14.59
CA ARG A 287 5.66 20.94 -13.85
C ARG A 287 5.67 19.88 -12.75
N VAL A 288 6.86 19.39 -12.43
CA VAL A 288 7.12 18.52 -11.27
C VAL A 288 7.71 19.36 -10.15
N VAL A 289 7.22 19.18 -8.93
CA VAL A 289 7.70 19.83 -7.73
C VAL A 289 8.19 18.77 -6.76
N VAL A 290 9.42 18.92 -6.29
CA VAL A 290 10.00 18.11 -5.22
C VAL A 290 10.16 18.97 -3.97
N ASN A 291 10.19 18.33 -2.80
CA ASN A 291 10.18 19.02 -1.50
C ASN A 291 9.00 20.00 -1.29
N PRO A 292 7.76 19.67 -1.71
CA PRO A 292 6.65 20.63 -1.68
C PRO A 292 6.26 21.09 -0.26
N ASN A 293 6.64 20.31 0.76
CA ASN A 293 6.45 20.62 2.18
C ASN A 293 7.78 20.77 2.95
N GLY A 294 8.92 20.73 2.25
CA GLY A 294 10.24 20.96 2.83
C GLY A 294 10.53 22.47 2.99
N ARG A 295 11.71 22.82 3.54
CA ARG A 295 12.09 24.24 3.74
C ARG A 295 12.14 25.04 2.43
N VAL A 296 12.50 24.39 1.31
CA VAL A 296 12.55 25.00 -0.02
C VAL A 296 11.99 24.02 -1.06
N PRO A 297 10.79 24.27 -1.63
CA PRO A 297 10.30 23.50 -2.76
C PRO A 297 11.16 23.77 -4.00
N ILE A 298 11.43 22.71 -4.76
CA ILE A 298 12.22 22.79 -6.00
C ILE A 298 11.29 22.44 -7.17
N TYR A 299 11.24 23.33 -8.15
CA TYR A 299 10.36 23.22 -9.32
C TYR A 299 11.19 22.83 -10.54
N SER A 300 10.70 21.89 -11.34
CA SER A 300 11.23 21.69 -12.70
C SER A 300 10.96 22.94 -13.55
N ALA A 301 11.71 23.11 -14.64
CA ALA A 301 11.22 23.94 -15.73
C ALA A 301 9.86 23.39 -16.19
N PRO A 302 8.88 24.26 -16.48
CA PRO A 302 7.60 23.80 -17.00
C PRO A 302 7.75 23.33 -18.44
N ILE A 303 6.89 22.39 -18.85
CA ILE A 303 6.64 22.08 -20.25
C ILE A 303 5.22 22.47 -20.61
N THR A 304 4.98 22.79 -21.88
CA THR A 304 3.64 23.05 -22.40
C THR A 304 3.14 21.82 -23.15
N VAL A 305 1.94 21.37 -22.82
CA VAL A 305 1.22 20.33 -23.55
C VAL A 305 -0.12 20.84 -24.06
N THR A 306 -0.72 20.15 -25.01
CA THR A 306 -2.06 20.47 -25.49
C THR A 306 -3.10 19.78 -24.61
N ALA A 307 -3.98 20.56 -23.99
CA ALA A 307 -5.21 20.09 -23.39
C ALA A 307 -6.35 20.17 -24.42
N ALA A 308 -7.18 19.14 -24.48
CA ALA A 308 -8.38 19.08 -25.30
C ALA A 308 -9.59 18.66 -24.44
N ASP A 309 -10.81 18.86 -24.96
CA ASP A 309 -12.03 18.40 -24.30
C ASP A 309 -12.03 16.87 -24.13
N PHE A 310 -11.51 16.16 -25.14
CA PHE A 310 -11.35 14.71 -25.14
C PHE A 310 -9.98 14.30 -25.68
N ALA A 311 -9.36 13.31 -25.03
CA ALA A 311 -8.10 12.69 -25.44
C ALA A 311 -8.20 11.16 -25.25
N PRO A 312 -9.14 10.49 -25.94
CA PRO A 312 -9.42 9.08 -25.72
C PRO A 312 -8.17 8.22 -25.93
N GLY A 313 -7.85 7.36 -24.98
CA GLY A 313 -6.77 6.39 -25.09
C GLY A 313 -7.17 5.07 -24.45
N LEU A 314 -6.94 3.96 -25.14
CA LEU A 314 -7.08 2.60 -24.61
C LEU A 314 -5.78 2.20 -23.92
N PHE A 315 -5.88 1.65 -22.71
CA PHE A 315 -4.72 1.01 -22.08
C PHE A 315 -4.34 -0.24 -22.86
N THR A 316 -3.05 -0.48 -23.01
CA THR A 316 -2.54 -1.60 -23.82
C THR A 316 -1.53 -2.45 -23.07
N VAL A 317 -1.46 -3.72 -23.46
CA VAL A 317 -0.34 -4.61 -23.24
C VAL A 317 0.63 -4.44 -24.43
N ASP A 318 1.90 -4.23 -24.12
CA ASP A 318 3.00 -4.07 -25.09
C ASP A 318 2.80 -2.95 -26.14
N GLY A 319 1.93 -1.97 -25.86
CA GLY A 319 1.63 -0.88 -26.80
C GLY A 319 0.73 -1.27 -27.98
N LYS A 320 0.22 -2.51 -28.03
CA LYS A 320 -0.52 -3.03 -29.20
C LYS A 320 -1.87 -3.65 -28.85
N LYS A 321 -1.93 -4.54 -27.86
CA LYS A 321 -3.17 -5.23 -27.51
C LYS A 321 -3.91 -4.44 -26.46
N ALA A 322 -5.20 -4.18 -26.64
CA ALA A 322 -5.98 -3.53 -25.58
C ALA A 322 -5.93 -4.37 -24.29
N VAL A 323 -5.80 -3.71 -23.14
CA VAL A 323 -6.06 -4.34 -21.85
C VAL A 323 -7.55 -4.68 -21.83
N ALA A 324 -7.83 -5.96 -22.01
CA ALA A 324 -9.18 -6.51 -22.13
C ALA A 324 -9.33 -7.67 -21.16
N GLN A 325 -10.49 -7.78 -20.52
CA GLN A 325 -10.87 -8.90 -19.65
C GLN A 325 -12.22 -9.47 -20.08
N ILE A 326 -12.42 -10.78 -19.90
CA ILE A 326 -13.78 -11.32 -19.98
C ILE A 326 -14.56 -10.76 -18.77
N SER A 327 -15.70 -10.13 -19.03
CA SER A 327 -16.47 -9.40 -18.02
C SER A 327 -16.76 -10.29 -16.82
N GLY A 328 -16.42 -9.81 -15.63
CA GLY A 328 -16.59 -10.55 -14.36
C GLY A 328 -15.40 -11.46 -13.97
N THR A 329 -14.33 -11.48 -14.77
CA THR A 329 -13.08 -12.20 -14.45
C THR A 329 -11.91 -11.23 -14.26
N SER A 330 -10.86 -11.66 -13.57
CA SER A 330 -9.60 -10.91 -13.45
C SER A 330 -8.56 -11.29 -14.52
N THR A 331 -8.94 -12.16 -15.45
CA THR A 331 -8.05 -12.72 -16.48
C THR A 331 -8.03 -11.85 -17.72
N LEU A 332 -6.83 -11.51 -18.20
CA LEU A 332 -6.66 -10.86 -19.49
C LEU A 332 -7.17 -11.76 -20.63
N VAL A 333 -7.84 -11.16 -21.60
CA VAL A 333 -8.28 -11.83 -22.82
C VAL A 333 -7.07 -12.28 -23.61
N THR A 334 -6.88 -13.59 -23.71
CA THR A 334 -5.92 -14.19 -24.66
C THR A 334 -6.53 -14.26 -26.06
N ALA A 335 -7.82 -14.56 -26.15
CA ALA A 335 -8.67 -14.35 -27.32
C ALA A 335 -10.16 -14.42 -26.92
N ALA A 336 -10.97 -13.49 -27.42
CA ALA A 336 -12.41 -13.44 -27.19
C ALA A 336 -13.16 -14.22 -28.28
N LYS A 337 -14.38 -14.66 -28.00
CA LYS A 337 -15.29 -15.30 -28.96
C LYS A 337 -16.43 -14.37 -29.32
N ALA A 338 -17.04 -14.61 -30.48
CA ALA A 338 -18.31 -14.00 -30.82
C ALA A 338 -19.35 -14.21 -29.70
N GLY A 339 -19.97 -13.12 -29.25
CA GLY A 339 -20.93 -13.10 -28.15
C GLY A 339 -20.33 -12.85 -26.75
N ASP A 340 -19.01 -12.95 -26.59
CA ASP A 340 -18.35 -12.69 -25.30
C ASP A 340 -18.58 -11.25 -24.84
N LEU A 341 -18.70 -11.09 -23.52
CA LEU A 341 -18.69 -9.78 -22.88
C LEU A 341 -17.26 -9.44 -22.48
N VAL A 342 -16.74 -8.36 -23.03
CA VAL A 342 -15.37 -7.91 -22.83
C VAL A 342 -15.36 -6.54 -22.17
N THR A 343 -14.56 -6.39 -21.12
CA THR A 343 -14.28 -5.11 -20.47
C THR A 343 -12.93 -4.59 -20.95
N LEU A 344 -12.92 -3.39 -21.53
CA LEU A 344 -11.73 -2.63 -21.91
C LEU A 344 -11.51 -1.49 -20.94
N TYR A 345 -10.28 -0.99 -20.86
CA TYR A 345 -9.94 0.16 -20.01
C TYR A 345 -9.40 1.33 -20.83
N ALA A 346 -9.86 2.54 -20.48
CA ALA A 346 -9.49 3.76 -21.17
C ALA A 346 -9.33 4.96 -20.23
N THR A 347 -8.83 6.06 -20.77
CA THR A 347 -8.86 7.38 -20.12
C THR A 347 -9.11 8.48 -21.15
N GLY A 348 -9.36 9.70 -20.69
CA GLY A 348 -9.53 10.87 -21.56
C GLY A 348 -10.88 10.97 -22.28
N LEU A 349 -11.93 10.34 -21.73
CA LEU A 349 -13.30 10.38 -22.26
C LEU A 349 -14.13 11.58 -21.75
N GLY A 350 -13.49 12.53 -21.06
CA GLY A 350 -14.13 13.76 -20.56
C GLY A 350 -14.76 13.60 -19.19
N ASP A 351 -15.86 14.32 -18.96
CA ASP A 351 -16.61 14.30 -17.70
C ASP A 351 -17.58 13.12 -17.61
N LEU A 352 -17.95 12.78 -16.37
CA LEU A 352 -18.97 11.78 -16.06
C LEU A 352 -20.35 12.44 -15.89
N THR A 353 -21.42 11.65 -16.01
CA THR A 353 -22.81 12.12 -15.84
C THR A 353 -23.05 12.78 -14.49
N THR A 354 -22.55 12.16 -13.43
CA THR A 354 -22.42 12.80 -12.12
C THR A 354 -20.99 13.31 -12.01
N LYS A 355 -20.82 14.63 -11.87
CA LYS A 355 -19.49 15.23 -11.84
C LYS A 355 -18.65 14.63 -10.71
N ALA A 356 -17.43 14.20 -11.03
CA ALA A 356 -16.43 13.72 -10.09
C ALA A 356 -15.18 14.60 -10.18
N ASP A 357 -14.51 14.79 -9.05
CA ASP A 357 -13.20 15.42 -9.03
C ASP A 357 -12.12 14.42 -9.48
N ALA A 358 -11.02 14.94 -10.00
CA ALA A 358 -9.87 14.16 -10.48
C ALA A 358 -9.29 13.26 -9.38
N ALA A 359 -9.43 13.67 -8.11
CA ALA A 359 -8.94 12.91 -6.97
C ALA A 359 -9.89 11.79 -6.54
N ASP A 360 -11.14 11.77 -7.01
CA ASP A 360 -12.13 10.83 -6.47
C ASP A 360 -11.86 9.38 -6.88
N ILE A 361 -12.13 8.47 -5.96
CA ILE A 361 -12.30 7.05 -6.25
C ILE A 361 -13.76 6.80 -6.61
N ALA A 362 -14.00 6.13 -7.73
CA ALA A 362 -15.34 5.75 -8.17
C ALA A 362 -15.92 4.70 -7.21
N THR A 363 -17.01 5.04 -6.50
CA THR A 363 -17.67 4.12 -5.56
C THR A 363 -18.73 3.23 -6.20
N GLY A 364 -19.08 3.50 -7.46
CA GLY A 364 -20.08 2.78 -8.23
C GLY A 364 -20.02 3.15 -9.70
N GLN A 365 -21.00 2.67 -10.47
CA GLN A 365 -21.11 3.01 -11.88
C GLN A 365 -21.49 4.48 -12.05
N ASN A 366 -20.75 5.18 -12.91
CA ASN A 366 -21.06 6.54 -13.34
C ASN A 366 -20.69 6.65 -14.82
N ALA A 367 -21.67 6.94 -15.68
CA ALA A 367 -21.48 6.88 -17.12
C ALA A 367 -20.65 8.07 -17.63
N ALA A 368 -19.99 7.91 -18.78
CA ALA A 368 -19.43 9.05 -19.50
C ALA A 368 -20.56 10.02 -19.88
N ALA A 369 -20.34 11.33 -19.71
CA ALA A 369 -21.33 12.34 -20.07
C ALA A 369 -21.49 12.49 -21.59
N GLY A 370 -20.40 12.31 -22.35
CA GLY A 370 -20.42 12.31 -23.81
C GLY A 370 -20.69 10.93 -24.39
N THR A 371 -21.30 10.90 -25.58
CA THR A 371 -21.52 9.64 -26.32
C THR A 371 -20.20 9.10 -26.86
N VAL A 372 -19.82 7.91 -26.39
CA VAL A 372 -18.65 7.19 -26.86
C VAL A 372 -19.07 6.12 -27.86
N THR A 373 -18.41 6.10 -29.01
CA THR A 373 -18.56 5.04 -30.01
C THR A 373 -17.35 4.11 -29.95
N VAL A 374 -17.60 2.81 -30.09
CA VAL A 374 -16.57 1.78 -30.19
C VAL A 374 -16.67 1.16 -31.57
N SER A 375 -15.55 1.00 -32.28
CA SER A 375 -15.52 0.27 -33.55
C SER A 375 -14.57 -0.93 -33.48
N LEU A 376 -14.92 -1.98 -34.23
CA LEU A 376 -14.09 -3.15 -34.50
C LEU A 376 -13.81 -3.23 -35.99
N ASN A 377 -12.53 -3.28 -36.38
CA ASN A 377 -12.07 -3.27 -37.77
C ASN A 377 -12.66 -2.11 -38.59
N GLY A 378 -12.81 -0.94 -37.97
CA GLY A 378 -13.38 0.25 -38.59
C GLY A 378 -14.92 0.29 -38.61
N THR A 379 -15.60 -0.81 -38.30
CA THR A 379 -17.07 -0.87 -38.23
C THR A 379 -17.55 -0.49 -36.82
N PRO A 380 -18.36 0.56 -36.66
CA PRO A 380 -18.96 0.87 -35.36
C PRO A 380 -19.79 -0.29 -34.83
N LEU A 381 -19.65 -0.59 -33.54
CA LEU A 381 -20.52 -1.53 -32.84
C LEU A 381 -21.95 -0.98 -32.78
N ALA A 382 -22.92 -1.89 -32.80
CA ALA A 382 -24.30 -1.52 -32.50
C ALA A 382 -24.41 -0.98 -31.07
N ALA A 383 -25.30 -0.02 -30.83
CA ALA A 383 -25.53 0.53 -29.48
C ALA A 383 -25.89 -0.56 -28.45
N SER A 384 -26.57 -1.63 -28.88
CA SER A 384 -26.87 -2.79 -28.02
C SER A 384 -25.64 -3.62 -27.62
N ASP A 385 -24.53 -3.47 -28.33
CA ASP A 385 -23.27 -4.16 -28.06
C ASP A 385 -22.29 -3.29 -27.27
N VAL A 386 -22.62 -2.02 -26.99
CA VAL A 386 -21.89 -1.16 -26.05
C VAL A 386 -22.68 -1.11 -24.75
N LEU A 387 -22.37 -2.03 -23.84
CA LEU A 387 -23.16 -2.29 -22.64
C LEU A 387 -22.92 -1.27 -21.52
N TYR A 388 -21.72 -0.70 -21.48
CA TYR A 388 -21.37 0.33 -20.50
C TYR A 388 -20.14 1.11 -20.93
N VAL A 389 -20.15 2.43 -20.72
CA VAL A 389 -18.96 3.29 -20.81
C VAL A 389 -18.99 4.28 -19.66
N GLY A 390 -18.01 4.22 -18.77
CA GLY A 390 -17.99 5.07 -17.57
C GLY A 390 -16.86 4.71 -16.62
N SER A 391 -16.85 5.32 -15.43
CA SER A 391 -15.80 5.08 -14.43
C SER A 391 -15.75 3.61 -13.99
N ALA A 392 -14.55 3.06 -13.85
CA ALA A 392 -14.33 1.73 -13.28
C ALA A 392 -14.52 1.76 -11.75
N PRO A 393 -15.51 1.07 -11.16
CA PRO A 393 -15.74 1.08 -9.71
C PRO A 393 -14.52 0.57 -8.93
N GLY A 394 -14.23 1.19 -7.79
CA GLY A 394 -13.05 0.91 -6.95
C GLY A 394 -11.74 1.51 -7.45
N MET A 395 -11.75 2.12 -8.64
CA MET A 395 -10.58 2.76 -9.25
C MET A 395 -10.75 4.28 -9.26
N THR A 396 -9.70 5.01 -9.66
CA THR A 396 -9.78 6.47 -9.84
C THR A 396 -10.88 6.83 -10.84
N ALA A 397 -11.63 7.91 -10.61
CA ALA A 397 -12.68 8.36 -11.54
C ALA A 397 -12.16 8.65 -12.96
N ALA A 398 -10.85 8.85 -13.13
CA ALA A 398 -10.16 9.04 -14.39
C ALA A 398 -9.94 7.75 -15.23
N LEU A 399 -10.15 6.58 -14.63
CA LEU A 399 -10.07 5.28 -15.31
C LEU A 399 -11.48 4.87 -15.74
N TYR A 400 -11.67 4.79 -17.04
CA TYR A 400 -12.91 4.32 -17.65
C TYR A 400 -12.84 2.82 -17.90
N GLN A 401 -13.94 2.12 -17.62
CA GLN A 401 -14.21 0.79 -18.14
C GLN A 401 -15.24 0.88 -19.27
N ILE A 402 -15.07 0.03 -20.28
CA ILE A 402 -15.92 -0.05 -21.46
C ILE A 402 -16.32 -1.52 -21.62
N ASN A 403 -17.59 -1.83 -21.36
CA ASN A 403 -18.10 -3.18 -21.51
C ASN A 403 -18.74 -3.30 -22.88
N ILE A 404 -18.23 -4.20 -23.71
CA ILE A 404 -18.76 -4.48 -25.04
C ILE A 404 -19.14 -5.95 -25.17
N ARG A 405 -20.08 -6.23 -26.08
CA ARG A 405 -20.30 -7.57 -26.61
C ARG A 405 -19.54 -7.71 -27.92
N ILE A 406 -18.77 -8.79 -28.08
CA ILE A 406 -18.17 -9.10 -29.38
C ILE A 406 -19.29 -9.50 -30.35
N PRO A 407 -19.44 -8.85 -31.52
CA PRO A 407 -20.52 -9.16 -32.45
C PRO A 407 -20.52 -10.61 -32.92
N ALA A 408 -21.71 -11.17 -33.17
CA ALA A 408 -21.86 -12.54 -33.67
C ALA A 408 -21.12 -12.78 -35.01
N GLY A 409 -20.97 -11.74 -35.83
CA GLY A 409 -20.25 -11.77 -37.11
C GLY A 409 -18.79 -11.31 -37.04
N ALA A 410 -18.21 -11.20 -35.83
CA ALA A 410 -16.81 -10.82 -35.69
C ALA A 410 -15.89 -11.86 -36.36
N LYS A 411 -14.95 -11.38 -37.18
CA LYS A 411 -13.98 -12.24 -37.84
C LYS A 411 -12.89 -12.66 -36.85
N SER A 412 -12.43 -13.89 -36.99
CA SER A 412 -11.25 -14.40 -36.28
C SER A 412 -10.00 -13.57 -36.63
N GLY A 413 -9.11 -13.41 -35.66
CA GLY A 413 -7.86 -12.64 -35.77
C GLY A 413 -7.78 -11.45 -34.81
N ASP A 414 -6.73 -10.64 -34.98
CA ASP A 414 -6.53 -9.41 -34.21
C ASP A 414 -7.44 -8.31 -34.75
N ALA A 415 -8.58 -8.10 -34.11
CA ALA A 415 -9.53 -7.07 -34.50
C ALA A 415 -9.08 -5.70 -34.00
N ALA A 416 -8.94 -4.73 -34.92
CA ALA A 416 -8.59 -3.36 -34.56
C ALA A 416 -9.73 -2.71 -33.78
N VAL A 417 -9.46 -2.21 -32.57
CA VAL A 417 -10.44 -1.54 -31.71
C VAL A 417 -10.14 -0.06 -31.62
N ARG A 418 -11.17 0.78 -31.70
CA ARG A 418 -11.04 2.23 -31.62
C ARG A 418 -12.19 2.85 -30.84
N LEU A 419 -11.87 3.85 -30.02
CA LEU A 419 -12.86 4.69 -29.33
C LEU A 419 -12.96 6.03 -30.04
N SER A 420 -14.18 6.57 -30.17
CA SER A 420 -14.36 7.96 -30.60
C SER A 420 -15.42 8.67 -29.76
N ILE A 421 -15.17 9.95 -29.47
CA ILE A 421 -16.06 10.84 -28.71
C ILE A 421 -15.90 12.26 -29.25
N GLY A 422 -17.02 12.91 -29.59
CA GLY A 422 -16.98 14.17 -30.33
C GLY A 422 -16.19 14.02 -31.63
N THR A 423 -15.16 14.85 -31.81
CA THR A 423 -14.24 14.79 -32.96
C THR A 423 -12.93 14.04 -32.67
N ALA A 424 -12.75 13.55 -31.44
CA ALA A 424 -11.53 12.88 -31.02
C ALA A 424 -11.66 11.36 -31.13
N SER A 425 -10.53 10.70 -31.44
CA SER A 425 -10.45 9.24 -31.50
C SER A 425 -9.17 8.74 -30.86
N SER A 426 -9.23 7.51 -30.31
CA SER A 426 -8.05 6.83 -29.79
C SER A 426 -7.06 6.52 -30.92
N PRO A 427 -5.76 6.31 -30.60
CA PRO A 427 -4.78 5.90 -31.59
C PRO A 427 -5.21 4.65 -32.36
N ASP A 428 -4.77 4.57 -33.62
CA ASP A 428 -4.96 3.39 -34.45
C ASP A 428 -3.96 2.27 -34.07
N GLY A 429 -4.19 1.06 -34.58
CA GLY A 429 -3.28 -0.08 -34.41
C GLY A 429 -3.44 -0.84 -33.09
N ILE A 430 -4.39 -0.45 -32.24
CA ILE A 430 -4.74 -1.20 -31.02
C ILE A 430 -5.68 -2.35 -31.39
N THR A 431 -5.41 -3.57 -30.89
CA THR A 431 -6.18 -4.76 -31.26
C THR A 431 -6.74 -5.53 -30.06
N ILE A 432 -7.80 -6.32 -30.30
CA ILE A 432 -8.31 -7.36 -29.41
C ILE A 432 -8.27 -8.69 -30.19
N PRO A 433 -7.68 -9.77 -29.66
CA PRO A 433 -7.68 -11.06 -30.36
C PRO A 433 -9.08 -11.70 -30.30
N ILE A 434 -9.58 -12.18 -31.44
CA ILE A 434 -10.88 -12.86 -31.58
C ILE A 434 -10.68 -14.25 -32.20
N LEU A 435 -11.38 -15.27 -31.68
CA LEU A 435 -11.39 -16.65 -32.18
C LEU A 435 -12.47 -16.89 -33.22
#